data_AF-A0A0B7BUZ5-F1
#
_entry.id   AF-A0A0B7BUZ5-F1
#
_cell.length_a   1.000
_cell.length_b   1.000
_cell.length_c   1.000
_cell.angle_alpha   90.00
_cell.angle_beta   90.00
_cell.angle_gamma   90.00
#
_symmetry.space_group_name_H-M   'P 1'
#
loop_
_entity.id
_entity.type
_entity.pdbx_description
1 polymer ?
#
loop_
_entity_poly.entity_id
_entity_poly.type
_entity_poly.pdbx_seq_one_letter_code
_entity_poly.pdbx_strand_id
1 'polypeptide(L)' 'SISAFLKTVLEKDDKEMKAMPLSNNTVSRRIEEMSEDIEIQLVEKLKTRKFSVQMDESTLRDSEAVLKLRTASLY' A
#
# COMPACT_ATOMS: atom_id res chain seq x y z
N SER A 1 2.57 28.04 12.82
CA SER A 1 2.34 26.76 12.11
C SER A 1 3.23 26.68 10.88
N ILE A 2 3.55 25.47 10.38
CA ILE A 2 4.34 25.27 9.14
C ILE A 2 3.79 26.12 7.99
N SER A 3 2.46 26.22 7.86
CA SER A 3 1.81 27.10 6.87
C SER A 3 2.26 28.56 6.93
N ALA A 4 2.51 29.13 8.11
CA ALA A 4 3.00 30.50 8.25
C ALA A 4 4.45 30.63 7.75
N PHE A 5 5.32 29.68 8.09
CA PHE A 5 6.72 29.66 7.63
C PHE A 5 6.81 29.53 6.10
N LEU A 6 6.01 28.64 5.50
CA LEU A 6 5.98 28.45 4.04
C LEU A 6 5.55 29.73 3.30
N LYS A 7 4.61 30.49 3.87
CA LYS A 7 4.14 31.76 3.30
C LYS A 7 5.14 32.90 3.47
N THR A 8 5.75 33.03 4.65
CA THR A 8 6.56 34.21 4.98
C THR A 8 8.05 34.06 4.67
N VAL A 9 8.60 32.84 4.73
CA VAL A 9 10.03 32.58 4.53
C VAL A 9 10.31 32.05 3.14
N LEU A 10 9.43 31.19 2.61
CA LEU A 10 9.60 30.60 1.27
C LEU A 10 8.77 31.29 0.19
N GLU A 11 8.01 32.33 0.55
CA GLU A 11 7.16 33.11 -0.36
C GLU A 11 6.21 32.24 -1.20
N LYS A 12 5.80 31.09 -0.67
CA LYS A 12 4.94 30.14 -1.38
C LYS A 12 3.47 30.52 -1.28
N ASP A 13 2.80 30.51 -2.43
CA ASP A 13 1.35 30.73 -2.49
C ASP A 13 0.55 29.45 -2.18
N ASP A 14 -0.77 29.59 -2.02
CA ASP A 14 -1.64 28.47 -1.67
C ASP A 14 -1.72 27.38 -2.76
N LYS A 15 -1.41 27.71 -4.03
CA LYS A 15 -1.38 26.74 -5.13
C LYS A 15 -0.10 25.90 -5.05
N GLU A 16 1.04 26.55 -4.82
CA GLU A 16 2.32 25.88 -4.62
C GLU A 16 2.31 25.01 -3.35
N MET A 17 1.61 25.46 -2.29
CA MET A 17 1.43 24.66 -1.07
C MET A 17 0.61 23.38 -1.32
N LYS A 18 -0.42 23.44 -2.18
CA LYS A 18 -1.22 22.26 -2.56
C LYS A 18 -0.47 21.31 -3.50
N ALA A 19 0.42 21.83 -4.33
CA ALA A 19 1.28 21.04 -5.21
C ALA A 19 2.47 20.44 -4.46
N MET A 20 2.82 20.95 -3.27
CA MET A 20 3.92 20.45 -2.47
C MET A 20 3.61 19.01 -2.03
N PRO A 21 4.48 18.04 -2.38
CA PRO A 21 4.27 16.67 -1.95
C PRO A 21 4.50 16.59 -0.44
N LEU A 22 3.41 16.62 0.31
CA LEU A 22 3.46 16.36 1.75
C LEU A 22 3.89 14.91 1.99
N SER A 23 4.53 14.66 3.13
CA SER A 23 5.09 13.34 3.46
C SER A 23 4.06 12.21 3.31
N ASN A 24 2.80 12.45 3.66
CA ASN A 24 1.74 11.44 3.56
C ASN A 24 1.45 11.03 2.11
N ASN A 25 1.44 11.99 1.18
CA ASN A 25 1.23 11.71 -0.25
C ASN A 25 2.46 11.00 -0.83
N THR A 26 3.65 11.33 -0.34
CA THR A 26 4.90 10.68 -0.75
C THR A 26 5.04 9.26 -0.22
N VAL A 27 4.67 9.01 1.04
CA VAL A 27 4.73 7.67 1.64
C VAL A 27 3.67 6.77 1.01
N SER A 28 2.43 7.24 0.85
CA SER A 28 1.37 6.45 0.22
C SER A 28 1.73 6.08 -1.22
N ARG A 29 2.26 7.04 -2.00
CA ARG A 29 2.74 6.77 -3.36
C ARG A 29 3.85 5.72 -3.39
N ARG A 30 4.84 5.81 -2.48
CA ARG A 30 5.92 4.82 -2.40
C ARG A 30 5.42 3.43 -2.00
N ILE A 31 4.42 3.35 -1.13
CA ILE A 31 3.80 2.07 -0.75
C ILE A 31 3.11 1.46 -1.96
N GLU A 32 2.36 2.26 -2.73
CA GLU A 32 1.68 1.79 -3.94
C GLU A 32 2.68 1.27 -4.98
N GLU A 33 3.71 2.07 -5.30
CA GLU A 33 4.77 1.70 -6.26
C GLU A 33 5.50 0.40 -5.83
N MET A 34 5.78 0.24 -4.54
CA MET A 34 6.39 -0.99 -4.02
C MET A 34 5.43 -2.18 -4.03
N SER A 35 4.14 -1.95 -3.78
CA SER A 35 3.11 -2.97 -3.84
C SER A 35 2.96 -3.51 -5.26
N GLU A 36 2.88 -2.62 -6.25
CA GLU A 36 2.80 -2.96 -7.68
C GLU A 36 4.02 -3.79 -8.12
N ASP A 37 5.24 -3.37 -7.76
CA ASP A 37 6.46 -4.10 -8.11
C ASP A 37 6.50 -5.51 -7.48
N ILE A 38 6.15 -5.64 -6.20
CA ILE A 38 6.09 -6.93 -5.51
C ILE A 38 5.02 -7.84 -6.15
N GLU A 39 3.87 -7.29 -6.51
CA GLU A 39 2.79 -8.03 -7.18
C GLU A 39 3.26 -8.60 -8.52
N ILE A 40 3.89 -7.77 -9.36
CA ILE A 40 4.42 -8.20 -10.66
C ILE A 40 5.42 -9.35 -10.47
N GLN A 41 6.38 -9.20 -9.57
CA GLN A 41 7.38 -10.24 -9.31
C GLN A 41 6.76 -11.53 -8.76
N LEU A 42 5.74 -11.43 -7.92
CA LEU A 42 5.03 -12.59 -7.38
C LEU A 42 4.26 -13.33 -8.47
N VAL A 43 3.52 -12.61 -9.31
CA VAL A 43 2.74 -13.19 -10.42
C VAL A 43 3.65 -13.97 -11.36
N GLU A 44 4.81 -13.41 -11.75
CA GLU A 44 5.78 -14.10 -12.60
C GLU A 44 6.31 -15.40 -11.96
N LYS A 45 6.52 -15.41 -10.64
CA LYS A 45 6.91 -16.63 -9.91
C LYS A 45 5.78 -17.66 -9.85
N LEU A 46 4.53 -17.24 -9.65
CA LEU A 46 3.38 -18.14 -9.57
C LEU A 46 3.06 -18.80 -10.90
N LYS A 47 3.32 -18.14 -12.04
CA LYS A 47 3.16 -18.72 -13.38
C LYS A 47 4.01 -19.98 -13.62
N THR A 48 5.14 -20.10 -12.94
CA THR A 48 6.13 -21.16 -13.19
C THR A 48 6.22 -22.21 -12.08
N ARG A 49 5.49 -22.02 -10.97
CA ARG A 49 5.57 -22.87 -9.78
C ARG A 49 4.24 -23.54 -9.48
N LYS A 50 4.29 -24.79 -9.02
CA LYS A 50 3.12 -25.45 -8.44
C LYS A 50 2.93 -24.96 -7.01
N PHE A 51 1.70 -24.58 -6.68
CA PHE A 51 1.29 -24.18 -5.34
C PHE A 51 -0.12 -24.66 -5.08
N SER A 52 -0.46 -24.81 -3.81
CA SER A 52 -1.83 -25.00 -3.35
C SER A 52 -2.30 -23.75 -2.61
N VAL A 53 -3.59 -23.45 -2.73
CA VAL A 53 -4.26 -22.39 -1.96
C VAL A 53 -5.17 -23.05 -0.93
N GLN A 54 -5.03 -22.65 0.32
CA GLN A 54 -5.88 -23.07 1.43
C GLN A 54 -6.76 -21.91 1.84
N MET A 55 -8.04 -22.16 2.07
CA MET A 55 -9.00 -21.16 2.54
C MET A 55 -9.33 -21.43 4.01
N ASP A 56 -9.16 -20.41 4.86
CA ASP A 56 -9.57 -20.45 6.26
C ASP A 56 -10.65 -19.40 6.54
N GLU A 57 -11.76 -19.84 7.15
CA GLU A 57 -12.81 -18.96 7.64
C GLU A 57 -12.60 -18.71 9.13
N SER A 58 -12.58 -17.44 9.53
CA SER A 58 -12.48 -17.04 10.93
C SER A 58 -13.57 -16.06 11.29
N THR A 59 -14.27 -16.28 12.40
CA THR A 59 -15.29 -15.37 12.91
C THR A 59 -14.63 -14.38 13.88
N LEU A 60 -14.80 -13.08 13.65
CA LEU A 60 -14.41 -12.04 14.58
C LEU A 60 -15.49 -11.83 15.65
N ARG A 61 -15.11 -11.22 16.77
CA ARG A 61 -16.10 -10.68 17.73
C ARG A 61 -16.92 -9.66 16.93
N ASP A 62 -18.24 -9.82 16.92
CA ASP A 62 -19.23 -9.11 16.07
C ASP A 62 -19.80 -9.92 14.90
N SER A 63 -19.54 -11.24 14.84
CA SER A 63 -20.11 -12.16 13.83
C SER A 63 -19.71 -11.85 12.38
N GLU A 64 -18.68 -11.02 12.19
CA GLU A 64 -18.05 -10.84 10.90
C GLU A 64 -17.19 -12.05 10.57
N ALA A 65 -17.56 -12.76 9.50
CA ALA A 65 -16.74 -13.83 8.95
C ALA A 65 -15.66 -13.23 8.04
N VAL A 66 -14.42 -13.63 8.26
CA VAL A 66 -13.26 -13.27 7.42
C VAL A 66 -12.73 -14.52 6.75
N LEU A 67 -12.70 -14.49 5.42
CA LEU A 67 -12.05 -15.50 4.59
C LEU A 67 -10.59 -15.11 4.35
N LYS A 68 -9.67 -16.00 4.69
CA LYS A 68 -8.23 -15.83 4.48
C LYS A 68 -7.74 -16.92 3.55
N LEU A 69 -6.83 -16.55 2.66
CA LEU A 69 -6.15 -17.49 1.76
C LEU A 69 -4.69 -17.63 2.20
N ARG A 70 -4.19 -18.87 2.23
CA ARG A 70 -2.79 -19.19 2.48
C ARG A 70 -2.23 -19.96 1.30
N THR A 71 -1.01 -19.63 0.90
CA THR A 71 -0.29 -20.38 -0.12
C THR A 71 0.63 -21.40 0.53
N ALA A 72 0.70 -22.60 -0.05
CA ALA A 72 1.68 -23.62 0.32
C ALA A 72 2.39 -24.13 -0.93
N SER A 73 3.71 -24.29 -0.84
CA SER A 73 4.53 -24.85 -1.92
C SER A 73 4.25 -26.34 -2.08
N LEU A 74 4.04 -26.79 -3.31
CA LEU A 74 3.98 -28.21 -3.64
C LEU A 74 5.39 -28.60 -4.12
N TYR A 75 6.09 -29.41 -3.31
CA TYR A 75 7.41 -29.96 -3.64
C TYR A 75 7.34 -30.92 -4.83
#